data_AF-A0A1V4HJP8-F1
#
_entry.id   AF-A0A1V4HJP8-F1
#
_cell.length_a   1.000
_cell.length_b   1.000
_cell.length_c   1.000
_cell.angle_alpha   90.00
_cell.angle_beta   90.00
_cell.angle_gamma   90.00
#
_symmetry.space_group_name_H-M   'P 1'
#
loop_
_entity.id
_entity.type
_entity.pdbx_description
1 polymer ?
#
loop_
_entity_poly.entity_id
_entity_poly.type
_entity_poly.pdbx_seq_one_letter_code
_entity_poly.pdbx_strand_id
1 'polypeptide(L)'
;MGLIEGYWDGTFRPQERINRLEMAVIISRAMKLEKGTTQQAIADYNQIPGWAKSYVEAVYEHGLLEGAAGNQFVPYGVTTRAESAVIMLRIWNKLH
;
A
#
# COMPACT_ATOMS: atom_id res chain seq x y z
N MET A 1 2.84 10.36 12.82
CA MET A 1 2.43 10.93 11.52
C MET A 1 1.38 10.00 10.92
N GLY A 2 0.11 10.38 11.09
CA GLY A 2 -1.07 9.52 10.95
C GLY A 2 -1.34 9.12 9.50
N LEU A 3 -1.63 7.83 9.30
CA LEU A 3 -2.19 7.32 8.03
C LEU A 3 -3.27 6.24 8.26
N ILE A 4 -3.51 5.80 9.51
CA ILE A 4 -4.73 5.07 9.94
C ILE A 4 -5.17 5.57 11.32
N GLU A 5 -5.23 6.88 11.46
CA GLU A 5 -6.38 7.50 12.10
C GLU A 5 -7.08 8.19 10.92
N GLY A 6 -8.34 8.64 11.01
CA GLY A 6 -8.90 9.47 9.94
C GLY A 6 -7.96 10.65 9.63
N TYR A 7 -8.31 11.48 8.65
CA TYR A 7 -7.81 12.86 8.70
C TYR A 7 -7.95 13.35 10.16
N TRP A 8 -7.10 14.25 10.64
CA TRP A 8 -7.17 14.79 12.01
C TRP A 8 -8.59 15.24 12.46
N ASP A 9 -9.55 15.35 11.52
CA ASP A 9 -10.99 15.59 11.65
C ASP A 9 -11.89 14.32 11.80
N GLY A 10 -11.33 13.11 11.82
CA GLY A 10 -12.06 11.83 11.93
C GLY A 10 -12.75 11.34 10.64
N THR A 11 -12.63 12.04 9.52
CA THR A 11 -13.39 11.73 8.30
C THR A 11 -12.66 10.70 7.43
N PHE A 12 -13.36 9.66 6.97
CA PHE A 12 -12.87 8.81 5.87
C PHE A 12 -13.36 9.41 4.54
N ARG A 13 -12.43 9.80 3.67
CA ARG A 13 -12.73 10.45 2.39
C ARG A 13 -12.53 9.45 1.23
N PRO A 14 -13.52 8.61 0.91
CA PRO A 14 -13.36 7.47 0.01
C PRO A 14 -12.99 7.86 -1.43
N GLN A 15 -13.40 9.05 -1.87
CA GLN A 15 -13.14 9.57 -3.21
C GLN A 15 -11.81 10.33 -3.32
N GLU A 16 -11.13 10.57 -2.19
CA GLU A 16 -9.86 11.27 -2.24
C GLU A 16 -8.80 10.39 -2.91
N ARG A 17 -8.05 11.01 -3.81
CA ARG A 17 -6.99 10.37 -4.56
C ARG A 17 -5.81 10.15 -3.63
N ILE A 18 -5.35 8.91 -3.55
CA ILE A 18 -4.13 8.52 -2.86
C ILE A 18 -3.14 7.94 -3.86
N ASN A 19 -1.88 7.92 -3.50
CA ASN A 19 -0.85 7.23 -4.28
C ASN A 19 -0.65 5.78 -3.79
N ARG A 20 0.12 5.00 -4.55
CA ARG A 20 0.39 3.59 -4.23
C ARG A 20 1.20 3.41 -2.94
N LEU A 21 2.02 4.40 -2.53
CA LEU A 21 2.69 4.36 -1.21
C LEU A 21 1.69 4.42 -0.06
N GLU A 22 0.73 5.35 -0.15
CA GLU A 22 -0.33 5.48 0.85
C GLU A 22 -1.20 4.24 0.89
N MET A 23 -1.48 3.62 -0.26
CA MET A 23 -2.16 2.34 -0.35
C MET A 23 -1.39 1.24 0.39
N ALA A 24 -0.08 1.09 0.16
CA ALA A 24 0.74 0.09 0.85
C ALA A 24 0.74 0.30 2.37
N VAL A 25 0.80 1.54 2.85
CA VAL A 25 0.69 1.84 4.29
C VAL A 25 -0.67 1.46 4.86
N ILE A 26 -1.75 1.77 4.14
CA ILE A 26 -3.11 1.42 4.57
C ILE A 26 -3.24 -0.10 4.68
N ILE A 27 -2.77 -0.85 3.68
CA ILE A 27 -2.83 -2.31 3.66
C ILE A 27 -2.02 -2.90 4.82
N SER A 28 -0.75 -2.53 4.92
CA SER A 28 0.15 -3.09 5.93
C SER A 28 -0.38 -2.88 7.34
N ARG A 29 -0.94 -1.71 7.64
CA ARG A 29 -1.52 -1.44 8.96
C ARG A 29 -2.90 -2.06 9.16
N ALA A 30 -3.77 -2.09 8.14
CA ALA A 30 -5.10 -2.73 8.23
C ALA A 30 -4.97 -4.24 8.50
N MET A 31 -3.97 -4.87 7.90
CA MET A 31 -3.66 -6.29 8.07
C MET A 31 -2.68 -6.56 9.22
N LYS A 32 -2.21 -5.52 9.91
CA LYS A 32 -1.18 -5.61 10.97
C LYS A 32 0.04 -6.41 10.55
N LEU A 33 0.48 -6.24 9.29
CA LEU A 33 1.66 -6.92 8.76
C LEU A 33 2.90 -6.46 9.54
N GLU A 34 3.82 -7.40 9.73
CA GLU A 34 5.16 -7.05 10.18
C GLU A 34 5.86 -6.20 9.12
N LYS A 35 6.84 -5.41 9.55
CA LYS A 35 7.64 -4.61 8.62
C LYS A 35 8.41 -5.56 7.71
N GLY A 36 8.27 -5.39 6.40
CA GLY A 36 9.03 -6.17 5.44
C GLY A 36 10.51 -5.86 5.54
N THR A 37 11.32 -6.79 5.07
CA THR A 37 12.80 -6.70 5.12
C THR A 37 13.45 -6.98 3.76
N THR A 38 12.67 -7.48 2.80
CA THR A 38 13.16 -7.96 1.52
C THR A 38 12.84 -6.98 0.41
N GLN A 39 13.91 -6.41 -0.14
CA GLN A 39 13.87 -5.44 -1.23
C GLN A 39 13.69 -6.06 -2.63
N GLN A 40 13.88 -7.38 -2.73
CA GLN A 40 14.59 -8.03 -3.85
C GLN A 40 13.89 -8.04 -5.22
N ALA A 41 12.74 -7.39 -5.38
CA ALA A 41 11.98 -7.42 -6.62
C ALA A 41 11.54 -6.05 -7.16
N ILE A 42 11.71 -4.95 -6.44
CA ILE A 42 11.08 -3.68 -6.84
C ILE A 42 12.01 -2.83 -7.71
N ALA A 43 11.70 -2.69 -9.00
CA ALA A 43 12.57 -2.05 -9.99
C ALA A 43 12.78 -0.54 -9.75
N ASP A 44 11.79 0.15 -9.20
CA ASP A 44 11.79 1.57 -8.89
C ASP A 44 11.87 1.85 -7.38
N TYR A 45 12.47 0.92 -6.61
CA TYR A 45 12.57 1.02 -5.16
C TYR A 45 13.30 2.29 -4.68
N ASN A 46 14.23 2.81 -5.48
CA ASN A 46 14.92 4.07 -5.21
C ASN A 46 13.99 5.29 -5.18
N GLN A 47 12.81 5.22 -5.82
CA GLN A 47 11.79 6.26 -5.80
C GLN A 47 10.89 6.17 -4.56
N ILE A 48 11.03 5.11 -3.75
CA ILE A 48 10.26 4.92 -2.52
C ILE A 48 10.93 5.70 -1.38
N PRO A 49 10.23 6.64 -0.72
CA PRO A 49 10.78 7.35 0.43
C PRO A 49 10.99 6.41 1.61
N GLY A 50 12.02 6.67 2.42
CA GLY A 50 12.45 5.77 3.50
C GLY A 50 11.36 5.35 4.49
N TRP A 51 10.41 6.24 4.78
CA TRP A 51 9.28 5.94 5.68
C TRP A 51 8.31 4.91 5.11
N ALA A 52 8.25 4.74 3.80
CA ALA A 52 7.31 3.87 3.11
C ALA A 52 7.90 2.49 2.79
N LYS A 53 9.23 2.38 2.74
CA LYS A 53 9.95 1.17 2.29
C LYS A 53 9.48 -0.09 2.98
N SER A 54 9.50 -0.12 4.32
CA SER A 54 9.09 -1.29 5.09
C SER A 54 7.62 -1.69 4.90
N TYR A 55 6.76 -0.73 4.56
CA TYR A 55 5.35 -1.00 4.29
C TYR A 55 5.16 -1.57 2.88
N VAL A 56 5.91 -1.06 1.90
CA VAL A 56 5.91 -1.58 0.53
C VAL A 56 6.49 -3.00 0.49
N GLU A 57 7.57 -3.24 1.22
CA GLU A 57 8.17 -4.59 1.35
C GLU A 57 7.18 -5.58 1.95
N ALA A 58 6.50 -5.21 3.05
CA ALA A 58 5.51 -6.07 3.69
C ALA A 58 4.39 -6.49 2.73
N VAL A 59 3.83 -5.55 1.98
CA VAL A 59 2.72 -5.89 1.05
C VAL A 59 3.20 -6.69 -0.16
N TYR A 60 4.48 -6.58 -0.55
CA TYR A 60 5.09 -7.41 -1.61
C TYR A 60 5.39 -8.83 -1.12
N GLU A 61 6.00 -8.97 0.06
CA GLU A 61 6.33 -10.27 0.67
C GLU A 61 5.08 -11.13 0.88
N HIS A 62 3.97 -10.49 1.23
CA HIS A 62 2.67 -11.15 1.40
C HIS A 62 1.84 -11.27 0.11
N GLY A 63 2.35 -10.80 -1.04
CA GLY A 63 1.65 -10.88 -2.34
C GLY A 63 0.35 -10.07 -2.40
N LEU A 64 0.21 -9.05 -1.56
CA LEU A 64 -1.00 -8.22 -1.43
C LEU A 64 -1.00 -7.04 -2.41
N LEU A 65 0.17 -6.61 -2.82
CA LEU A 65 0.36 -5.65 -3.89
C LEU A 65 1.38 -6.19 -4.87
N GLU A 66 0.95 -6.36 -6.11
CA GLU A 66 1.83 -6.74 -7.21
C GLU A 66 2.37 -5.50 -7.92
N GLY A 67 3.57 -5.64 -8.47
CA GLY A 67 4.16 -4.64 -9.35
C GLY A 67 3.46 -4.54 -10.69
N ALA A 68 3.59 -3.40 -11.34
CA ALA A 68 3.28 -3.20 -12.74
C ALA A 68 4.32 -3.89 -13.64
N ALA A 69 4.19 -3.68 -14.95
CA ALA A 69 5.14 -4.19 -15.94
C ALA A 69 6.59 -3.89 -15.55
N GLY A 70 7.47 -4.88 -15.70
CA GLY A 70 8.89 -4.74 -15.34
C GLY A 70 9.15 -4.67 -13.83
N ASN A 71 8.24 -5.18 -13.00
CA ASN A 71 8.39 -5.23 -11.53
C ASN A 71 8.44 -3.83 -10.86
N GLN A 72 7.81 -2.84 -11.51
CA GLN A 72 7.72 -1.48 -10.99
C GLN A 72 6.59 -1.36 -9.96
N PHE A 73 6.86 -0.73 -8.83
CA PHE A 73 5.83 -0.42 -7.84
C PHE A 73 4.98 0.79 -8.24
N VAL A 74 5.55 1.75 -8.96
CA VAL A 74 4.93 3.03 -9.35
C VAL A 74 4.48 3.85 -8.12
N PRO A 75 5.40 4.30 -7.24
CA PRO A 75 5.09 4.88 -5.93
C PRO A 75 4.05 6.00 -5.95
N TYR A 76 4.13 6.86 -6.97
CA TYR A 76 3.31 8.07 -7.13
C TYR A 76 2.11 7.87 -8.07
N GLY A 77 1.87 6.64 -8.53
CA GLY A 77 0.68 6.31 -9.31
C GLY A 77 -0.58 6.57 -8.49
N VAL A 78 -1.55 7.27 -9.07
CA VAL A 78 -2.74 7.75 -8.37
C VAL A 78 -3.90 6.77 -8.49
N THR A 79 -4.60 6.51 -7.39
CA THR A 79 -5.83 5.71 -7.30
C THR A 79 -6.78 6.34 -6.26
N THR A 80 -8.03 5.87 -6.12
CA THR A 80 -8.90 6.30 -5.02
C THR A 80 -8.78 5.38 -3.81
N ARG A 81 -9.04 5.91 -2.60
CA ARG A 81 -9.02 5.11 -1.36
C ARG A 81 -10.06 3.98 -1.39
N ALA A 82 -11.24 4.26 -1.94
CA ALA A 82 -12.30 3.26 -2.07
C ALA A 82 -11.91 2.14 -3.05
N GLU A 83 -11.35 2.46 -4.22
CA GLU A 83 -10.88 1.45 -5.17
C GLU A 83 -9.78 0.59 -4.56
N SER A 84 -8.86 1.22 -3.83
CA SER A 84 -7.81 0.50 -3.09
C SER A 84 -8.42 -0.44 -2.05
N ALA A 85 -9.34 0.03 -1.21
CA ALA A 85 -10.01 -0.79 -0.19
C ALA A 85 -10.86 -1.93 -0.79
N VAL A 86 -11.47 -1.71 -1.96
CA VAL A 86 -12.22 -2.74 -2.68
C VAL A 86 -11.28 -3.81 -3.24
N ILE A 87 -10.12 -3.42 -3.78
CA ILE A 87 -9.07 -4.35 -4.20
C ILE A 87 -8.59 -5.17 -2.98
N MET A 88 -8.40 -4.52 -1.83
CA MET A 88 -8.03 -5.19 -0.57
C MET A 88 -9.06 -6.24 -0.13
N LEU A 89 -10.34 -5.90 -0.12
CA LEU A 89 -11.41 -6.82 0.28
C LEU A 89 -11.50 -8.04 -0.66
N ARG A 90 -11.26 -7.82 -1.96
CA ARG A 90 -11.25 -8.89 -2.95
C ARG A 90 -10.06 -9.85 -2.77
N ILE A 91 -8.88 -9.33 -2.43
CA ILE A 91 -7.71 -10.16 -2.13
C ILE A 91 -7.94 -10.96 -0.86
N TRP A 92 -8.48 -10.34 0.20
CA TRP A 92 -8.79 -11.01 1.46
C TRP A 92 -9.75 -12.19 1.31
N ASN A 93 -10.83 -12.00 0.54
CA ASN A 93 -11.80 -13.05 0.24
C ASN A 93 -11.26 -14.17 -0.66
N LYS A 94 -10.08 -14.00 -1.25
CA LYS A 94 -9.42 -15.03 -2.07
C LYS A 94 -8.43 -15.87 -1.24
N LEU A 95 -8.01 -15.37 -0.08
CA LEU A 95 -7.07 -16.03 0.84
C LEU A 95 -7.78 -16.85 1.94
N HIS A 96 -9.11 -16.77 2.01
CA HIS A 96 -10.00 -17.54 2.88
C HIS A 96 -11.12 -18.15 2.02
#